data_AF-A0A957BEK7-F1
#
_entry.id   AF-A0A957BEK7-F1
#
_cell.length_a   1.000
_cell.length_b   1.000
_cell.length_c   1.000
_cell.angle_alpha   90.00
_cell.angle_beta   90.00
_cell.angle_gamma   90.00
#
_symmetry.space_group_name_H-M   'P 1'
#
loop_
_entity.id
_entity.type
_entity.pdbx_description
1 polymer ?
#
loop_
_entity_poly.entity_id
_entity_poly.type
_entity_poly.pdbx_seq_one_letter_code
_entity_poly.pdbx_strand_id
1 'polypeptide(L)'
;MHGSIDEAFNEYLGKQISQEAFFTFWIIQSIESDCETQLTEEETKTIRQQVQEALKAQEEKGTSTLELNIQIDSEIDCNFKIPQFTTDNYLEFRQIQTREAYRKGTDALAKTYRMVIDEKRAALLEHIDQGYSGFCGRLNAIWGEALNSLAVLVHTSQAFGDEFNQSHQSEAEANDDVVFEVLRRLHARACLIGQEVNTLLANGFADGAVARWRTLYEVCVVAHYIKDHGKECAKRFILYQAIDTYKELQRHHEHSDINYWSKKEQEAFNSDFEKYAEIKESLVEEFGNEFHKDYGWTVESKDGRALRFNEIEEQCELQRFRPTYKVASGYVHSSSAAVYNPIGYEYPYQNVLLAGPSLFGLYTPGVYTAQSLGHISSLLLSHITDLYSVAQLKCVKELRDEVYEAFDKCDQSMEELRQDNDRDVDNTDESES
;
A
#
# COMPACT_ATOMS: atom_id res chain seq x y z
N MET A 1 27.88 8.34 14.98
CA MET A 1 28.23 7.03 14.38
C MET A 1 28.40 7.12 12.86
N HIS A 2 27.50 7.78 12.12
CA HIS A 2 27.62 7.92 10.65
C HIS A 2 28.87 8.69 10.19
N GLY A 3 29.21 9.83 10.82
CA GLY A 3 30.40 10.60 10.43
C GLY A 3 31.72 9.83 10.47
N SER A 4 31.88 8.88 11.41
CA SER A 4 33.10 8.05 11.52
C SER A 4 33.16 6.94 10.46
N ILE A 5 32.02 6.49 9.95
CA ILE A 5 31.96 5.46 8.90
C ILE A 5 32.24 6.10 7.54
N ASP A 6 31.70 7.29 7.28
CA ASP A 6 31.94 8.02 6.04
C ASP A 6 33.41 8.43 5.90
N GLU A 7 34.05 8.88 7.00
CA GLU A 7 35.49 9.16 7.03
C GLU A 7 36.33 7.91 6.72
N ALA A 8 36.04 6.78 7.36
CA ALA A 8 36.75 5.53 7.12
C ALA A 8 36.53 4.99 5.69
N PHE A 9 35.32 5.13 5.15
CA PHE A 9 35.00 4.76 3.77
C PHE A 9 35.73 5.66 2.77
N ASN A 10 35.77 6.97 3.00
CA ASN A 10 36.49 7.91 2.16
C ASN A 10 38.00 7.66 2.19
N GLU A 11 38.58 7.33 3.35
CA GLU A 11 39.98 6.93 3.47
C GLU A 11 40.27 5.63 2.69
N TYR A 12 39.40 4.63 2.83
CA TYR A 12 39.49 3.38 2.07
C TYR A 12 39.39 3.62 0.55
N LEU A 13 38.42 4.42 0.11
CA LEU A 13 38.21 4.76 -1.28
C LEU A 13 39.40 5.54 -1.85
N GLY A 14 39.97 6.47 -1.08
CA GLY A 14 41.19 7.19 -1.44
C GLY A 14 42.38 6.26 -1.66
N LYS A 15 42.53 5.20 -0.86
CA LYS A 15 43.56 4.17 -1.06
C LYS A 15 43.33 3.36 -2.35
N GLN A 16 42.07 3.04 -2.68
CA GLN A 16 41.73 2.30 -3.90
C GLN A 16 41.91 3.12 -5.19
N ILE A 17 41.83 4.46 -5.13
CA ILE A 17 41.97 5.36 -6.30
C ILE A 17 43.35 6.06 -6.32
N SER A 18 44.35 5.47 -5.68
CA SER A 18 45.72 6.02 -5.70
C SER A 18 46.36 5.93 -7.09
N GLN A 19 47.36 6.78 -7.37
CA GLN A 19 48.15 6.70 -8.60
C GLN A 19 48.80 5.31 -8.77
N GLU A 20 49.30 4.75 -7.68
CA GLU A 20 49.81 3.38 -7.64
C GLU A 20 48.77 2.37 -8.11
N ALA A 21 47.56 2.41 -7.55
CA ALA A 21 46.49 1.49 -7.90
C ALA A 21 46.06 1.66 -9.36
N PHE A 22 46.04 2.89 -9.87
CA PHE A 22 45.72 3.20 -11.26
C PHE A 22 46.72 2.56 -12.24
N PHE A 23 48.03 2.80 -12.06
CA PHE A 23 49.05 2.23 -12.93
C PHE A 23 49.09 0.70 -12.82
N THR A 24 49.02 0.18 -11.59
CA THR A 24 49.02 -1.27 -11.34
C THR A 24 47.84 -1.97 -12.02
N PHE A 25 46.62 -1.41 -11.92
CA PHE A 25 45.42 -1.99 -12.53
C PHE A 25 45.54 -2.13 -14.04
N TRP A 26 45.92 -1.05 -14.73
CA TRP A 26 46.00 -1.06 -16.18
C TRP A 26 47.19 -1.87 -16.71
N ILE A 27 48.32 -1.90 -16.00
CA ILE A 27 49.45 -2.78 -16.37
C ILE A 27 49.02 -4.25 -16.28
N ILE A 28 48.35 -4.64 -15.20
CA ILE A 28 47.83 -6.00 -15.04
C ILE A 28 46.83 -6.32 -16.16
N GLN A 29 45.85 -5.45 -16.40
CA GLN A 29 44.86 -5.67 -17.47
C GLN A 29 45.51 -5.79 -18.85
N SER A 30 46.53 -4.98 -19.15
CA SER A 30 47.29 -5.10 -20.40
C SER A 30 48.06 -6.42 -20.49
N ILE A 31 48.69 -6.88 -19.41
CA ILE A 31 49.42 -8.17 -19.40
C ILE A 31 48.45 -9.33 -19.56
N GLU A 32 47.36 -9.34 -18.79
CA GLU A 32 46.37 -10.42 -18.86
C GLU A 32 45.69 -10.48 -20.24
N SER A 33 45.46 -9.33 -20.87
CA SER A 33 44.92 -9.24 -22.22
C SER A 33 45.93 -9.62 -23.31
N ASP A 34 47.15 -9.08 -23.28
CA ASP A 34 48.17 -9.30 -24.31
C ASP A 34 48.74 -10.72 -24.26
N CYS A 35 48.78 -11.31 -23.06
CA CYS A 35 49.38 -12.62 -22.81
C CYS A 35 48.34 -13.73 -22.61
N GLU A 36 47.04 -13.42 -22.75
CA GLU A 36 45.90 -14.34 -22.60
C GLU A 36 45.98 -15.24 -21.35
N THR A 37 46.43 -14.67 -20.24
CA THR A 37 46.69 -15.40 -18.99
C THR A 37 46.17 -14.61 -17.80
N GLN A 38 45.85 -15.28 -16.69
CA GLN A 38 45.54 -14.62 -15.43
C GLN A 38 46.78 -14.61 -14.55
N LEU A 39 47.15 -13.42 -14.05
CA LEU A 39 48.27 -13.31 -13.14
C LEU A 39 47.90 -13.85 -11.77
N THR A 40 48.84 -14.52 -11.13
CA THR A 40 48.73 -14.98 -9.74
C THR A 40 48.78 -13.79 -8.78
N GLU A 41 48.38 -14.02 -7.53
CA GLU A 41 48.46 -13.00 -6.47
C GLU A 41 49.90 -12.53 -6.22
N GLU A 42 50.89 -13.43 -6.28
CA GLU A 42 52.30 -13.08 -6.05
C GLU A 42 52.88 -12.26 -7.22
N GLU A 43 52.50 -12.56 -8.47
CA GLU A 43 52.89 -11.77 -9.65
C GLU A 43 52.26 -10.37 -9.60
N THR A 44 50.96 -10.29 -9.29
CA THR A 44 50.23 -9.03 -9.10
C THR A 44 50.88 -8.15 -8.02
N LYS A 45 51.30 -8.77 -6.91
CA LYS A 45 52.00 -8.09 -5.81
C LYS A 45 53.39 -7.59 -6.22
N THR A 46 54.10 -8.39 -7.01
CA THR A 46 55.42 -8.05 -7.57
C THR A 46 55.32 -6.83 -8.50
N ILE A 47 54.33 -6.80 -9.39
CA ILE A 47 54.05 -5.64 -10.26
C ILE A 47 53.75 -4.40 -9.41
N ARG A 48 52.88 -4.53 -8.40
CA ARG A 48 52.53 -3.40 -7.51
C ARG A 48 53.77 -2.82 -6.83
N GLN A 49 54.66 -3.67 -6.32
CA GLN A 49 55.90 -3.22 -5.67
C GLN A 49 56.80 -2.43 -6.63
N GLN A 50 56.96 -2.91 -7.87
CA GLN A 50 57.78 -2.21 -8.87
C GLN A 50 57.17 -0.85 -9.27
N VAL A 51 55.84 -0.77 -9.38
CA VAL A 51 55.13 0.49 -9.59
C VAL A 51 55.35 1.46 -8.42
N GLN A 52 55.28 0.98 -7.18
CA GLN A 52 55.57 1.78 -5.99
C GLN A 52 57.00 2.33 -5.98
N GLU A 53 57.99 1.49 -6.27
CA GLU A 53 59.40 1.89 -6.32
C GLU A 53 59.65 2.94 -7.41
N ALA A 54 59.02 2.78 -8.57
CA ALA A 54 59.09 3.75 -9.67
C ALA A 54 58.46 5.10 -9.30
N LEU A 55 57.29 5.10 -8.67
CA LEU A 55 56.61 6.32 -8.20
C LEU A 55 57.45 7.07 -7.15
N LYS A 56 58.07 6.33 -6.21
CA LYS A 56 58.96 6.92 -5.21
C LYS A 56 60.21 7.53 -5.84
N ALA A 57 60.83 6.83 -6.80
CA ALA A 57 62.00 7.35 -7.52
C ALA A 57 61.66 8.60 -8.37
N GLN A 58 60.45 8.67 -8.92
CA GLN A 58 59.95 9.85 -9.62
C GLN A 58 59.84 11.06 -8.68
N GLU A 59 59.28 10.86 -7.49
CA GLU A 59 59.13 11.90 -6.47
C GLU A 59 60.49 12.41 -5.96
N GLU A 60 61.44 11.49 -5.66
CA GLU A 60 62.79 11.82 -5.21
C GLU A 60 63.60 12.61 -6.27
N LYS A 61 63.37 12.33 -7.56
CA LYS A 61 64.01 13.04 -8.67
C LYS A 61 63.30 14.34 -9.06
N GLY A 62 62.08 14.57 -8.58
CA GLY A 62 61.26 15.74 -8.91
C GLY A 62 60.84 15.82 -10.39
N THR A 63 60.68 14.68 -11.07
CA THR A 63 60.39 14.63 -12.52
C THR A 63 58.91 14.46 -12.82
N SER A 64 58.43 15.07 -13.90
CA SER A 64 57.05 14.88 -14.40
C SER A 64 56.84 13.56 -15.15
N THR A 65 57.92 12.84 -15.46
CA THR A 65 57.90 11.57 -16.20
C THR A 65 58.09 10.40 -15.25
N LEU A 66 57.24 9.38 -15.37
CA LEU A 66 57.34 8.10 -14.67
C LEU A 66 58.02 7.07 -15.60
N GLU A 67 59.11 6.47 -15.15
CA GLU A 67 59.81 5.40 -15.87
C GLU A 67 59.44 4.05 -15.25
N LEU A 68 58.83 3.16 -16.02
CA LEU A 68 58.40 1.83 -15.57
C LEU A 68 59.18 0.75 -16.32
N ASN A 69 59.84 -0.14 -15.58
CA ASN A 69 60.47 -1.35 -16.10
C ASN A 69 59.93 -2.55 -15.32
N ILE A 70 58.88 -3.18 -15.84
CA ILE A 70 58.16 -4.25 -15.15
C ILE A 70 58.78 -5.60 -15.49
N GLN A 71 59.23 -6.32 -14.46
CA GLN A 71 59.76 -7.67 -14.54
C GLN A 71 58.85 -8.64 -13.79
N ILE A 72 58.48 -9.76 -14.41
CA ILE A 72 57.65 -10.79 -13.77
C ILE A 72 58.43 -12.10 -13.83
N ASP A 73 58.64 -12.70 -12.67
CA ASP A 73 59.36 -13.98 -12.54
C ASP A 73 58.38 -15.13 -12.81
N SER A 74 58.01 -15.27 -14.08
CA SER A 74 56.98 -16.20 -14.54
C SER A 74 57.46 -16.93 -15.80
N GLU A 75 56.93 -18.13 -16.07
CA GLU A 75 57.12 -18.84 -17.34
C GLU A 75 56.43 -18.13 -18.54
N ILE A 76 55.89 -16.93 -18.32
CA ILE A 76 55.18 -16.13 -19.32
C ILE A 76 56.21 -15.41 -20.20
N ASP A 77 56.64 -16.07 -21.28
CA ASP A 77 57.45 -15.46 -22.35
C ASP A 77 56.57 -14.66 -23.32
N CYS A 78 56.03 -13.53 -22.86
CA CYS A 78 55.20 -12.63 -23.66
C CYS A 78 55.75 -11.19 -23.70
N ASN A 79 55.65 -10.56 -24.88
CA ASN A 79 55.92 -9.14 -25.05
C ASN A 79 54.62 -8.34 -24.91
N PHE A 80 54.35 -7.82 -23.71
CA PHE A 80 53.22 -6.91 -23.50
C PHE A 80 53.64 -5.45 -23.70
N LYS A 81 52.67 -4.59 -24.00
CA LYS A 81 52.92 -3.14 -24.06
C LYS A 81 52.33 -2.46 -22.83
N ILE A 82 53.13 -1.61 -22.18
CA ILE A 82 52.59 -0.70 -21.17
C ILE A 82 51.60 0.25 -21.87
N PRO A 83 50.35 0.35 -21.40
CA PRO A 83 49.33 1.17 -22.04
C PRO A 83 49.67 2.66 -21.95
N GLN A 84 49.15 3.45 -22.88
CA GLN A 84 49.15 4.90 -22.73
C GLN A 84 48.11 5.29 -21.69
N PHE A 85 48.54 5.93 -20.61
CA PHE A 85 47.64 6.38 -19.57
C PHE A 85 47.01 7.72 -19.96
N THR A 86 45.70 7.70 -20.25
CA THR A 86 44.93 8.91 -20.54
C THR A 86 44.04 9.31 -19.37
N THR A 87 43.49 10.53 -19.43
CA THR A 87 42.46 10.99 -18.49
C THR A 87 41.23 10.07 -18.51
N ASP A 88 40.84 9.57 -19.69
CA ASP A 88 39.70 8.67 -19.83
C ASP A 88 39.96 7.32 -19.14
N ASN A 89 41.17 6.77 -19.26
CA ASN A 89 41.55 5.56 -18.53
C ASN A 89 41.49 5.75 -17.01
N TYR A 90 41.89 6.94 -16.52
CA TYR A 90 41.81 7.26 -15.09
C TYR A 90 40.36 7.41 -14.61
N LEU A 91 39.50 8.05 -15.41
CA LEU A 91 38.07 8.16 -15.11
C LEU A 91 37.38 6.80 -15.09
N GLU A 92 37.69 5.93 -16.06
CA GLU A 92 37.19 4.56 -16.12
C GLU A 92 37.66 3.73 -14.91
N PHE A 93 38.96 3.74 -14.61
CA PHE A 93 39.51 3.08 -13.43
C PHE A 93 38.85 3.57 -12.14
N ARG A 94 38.72 4.89 -11.99
CA ARG A 94 38.06 5.50 -10.83
C ARG A 94 36.61 5.00 -10.71
N GLN A 95 35.86 4.92 -11.81
CA GLN A 95 34.50 4.41 -11.79
C GLN A 95 34.44 2.94 -11.37
N ILE A 96 35.34 2.09 -11.91
CA ILE A 96 35.43 0.67 -11.56
C ILE A 96 35.75 0.51 -10.06
N GLN A 97 36.80 1.16 -9.57
CA GLN A 97 37.22 1.08 -8.17
C GLN A 97 36.18 1.65 -7.22
N THR A 98 35.54 2.76 -7.60
CA THR A 98 34.45 3.34 -6.81
C THR A 98 33.31 2.34 -6.70
N ARG A 99 32.83 1.75 -7.81
CA ARG A 99 31.76 0.77 -7.79
C ARG A 99 32.11 -0.45 -6.92
N GLU A 100 33.33 -0.96 -7.03
CA GLU A 100 33.77 -2.12 -6.25
C GLU A 100 33.89 -1.80 -4.75
N ALA A 101 34.45 -0.64 -4.42
CA ALA A 101 34.55 -0.16 -3.04
C ALA A 101 33.17 0.04 -2.41
N TYR A 102 32.23 0.69 -3.11
CA TYR A 102 30.86 0.82 -2.66
C TYR A 102 30.21 -0.54 -2.44
N ARG A 103 30.33 -1.49 -3.39
CA ARG A 103 29.78 -2.85 -3.23
C ARG A 103 30.32 -3.54 -1.97
N LYS A 104 31.64 -3.57 -1.79
CA LYS A 104 32.27 -4.20 -0.62
C LYS A 104 31.85 -3.53 0.68
N GLY A 105 31.82 -2.19 0.69
CA GLY A 105 31.41 -1.38 1.84
C GLY A 105 29.94 -1.61 2.21
N THR A 106 29.03 -1.60 1.22
CA THR A 106 27.60 -1.86 1.44
C THR A 106 27.35 -3.27 1.92
N ASP A 107 28.04 -4.28 1.37
CA ASP A 107 27.90 -5.67 1.82
C ASP A 107 28.35 -5.86 3.27
N ALA A 108 29.47 -5.23 3.65
CA ALA A 108 29.98 -5.27 5.02
C ALA A 108 29.04 -4.54 6.01
N LEU A 109 28.55 -3.35 5.64
CA LEU A 109 27.59 -2.61 6.45
C LEU A 109 26.26 -3.35 6.58
N ALA A 110 25.74 -3.92 5.49
CA ALA A 110 24.51 -4.71 5.50
C ALA A 110 24.63 -5.94 6.41
N LYS A 111 25.76 -6.66 6.37
CA LYS A 111 26.04 -7.77 7.29
C LYS A 111 26.06 -7.31 8.73
N THR A 112 26.69 -6.16 9.01
CA THR A 112 26.75 -5.59 10.36
C THR A 112 25.36 -5.22 10.87
N TYR A 113 24.54 -4.51 10.07
CA TYR A 113 23.16 -4.20 10.43
C TYR A 113 22.32 -5.46 10.66
N ARG A 114 22.48 -6.48 9.81
CA ARG A 114 21.79 -7.77 9.97
C ARG A 114 22.16 -8.45 11.29
N MET A 115 23.44 -8.51 11.64
CA MET A 115 23.90 -9.10 12.89
C MET A 115 23.28 -8.40 14.11
N VAL A 116 23.28 -7.06 14.13
CA VAL A 116 22.67 -6.27 15.22
C VAL A 116 21.16 -6.53 15.31
N ILE A 117 20.46 -6.59 14.17
CA ILE A 117 19.02 -6.88 14.14
C ILE A 117 18.76 -8.30 14.66
N ASP A 118 19.54 -9.29 14.25
CA ASP A 118 19.35 -10.69 14.65
C ASP A 118 19.65 -10.89 16.14
N GLU A 119 20.69 -10.25 16.66
CA GLU A 119 21.03 -10.25 18.09
C GLU A 119 19.91 -9.63 18.93
N LYS A 120 19.32 -8.52 18.47
CA LYS A 120 18.27 -7.78 19.20
C LYS A 120 16.85 -8.24 18.88
N ARG A 121 16.67 -9.19 17.95
CA ARG A 121 15.36 -9.55 17.39
C ARG A 121 14.33 -9.89 18.45
N ALA A 122 14.67 -10.77 19.38
CA ALA A 122 13.75 -11.23 20.42
C ALA A 122 13.33 -10.07 21.35
N ALA A 123 14.30 -9.29 21.83
CA ALA A 123 14.03 -8.12 22.67
C ALA A 123 13.22 -7.03 21.94
N LEU A 124 13.48 -6.83 20.64
CA LEU A 124 12.72 -5.90 19.81
C LEU A 124 11.26 -6.35 19.69
N LEU A 125 10.99 -7.63 19.44
CA LEU A 125 9.63 -8.16 19.37
C LEU A 125 8.90 -8.01 20.71
N GLU A 126 9.55 -8.34 21.82
CA GLU A 126 8.96 -8.17 23.15
C GLU A 126 8.62 -6.70 23.43
N HIS A 127 9.51 -5.77 23.09
CA HIS A 127 9.26 -4.33 23.23
C HIS A 127 8.10 -3.86 22.34
N ILE A 128 7.99 -4.36 21.11
CA ILE A 128 6.87 -4.07 20.21
C ILE A 128 5.55 -4.57 20.82
N ASP A 129 5.51 -5.81 21.29
CA ASP A 129 4.31 -6.43 21.87
C ASP A 129 3.85 -5.71 23.15
N GLN A 130 4.78 -5.38 24.04
CA GLN A 130 4.48 -4.63 25.27
C GLN A 130 3.95 -3.22 24.95
N GLY A 131 4.61 -2.51 24.03
CA GLY A 131 4.17 -1.19 23.58
C GLY A 131 2.77 -1.24 22.96
N TYR A 132 2.51 -2.25 22.13
CA TYR A 132 1.22 -2.48 21.50
C TYR A 132 0.12 -2.81 22.51
N SER A 133 0.37 -3.74 23.44
CA SER A 133 -0.57 -4.10 24.50
C SER A 133 -0.94 -2.89 25.37
N GLY A 134 0.07 -2.08 25.76
CA GLY A 134 -0.16 -0.84 26.50
C GLY A 134 -0.99 0.18 25.72
N PHE A 135 -0.77 0.30 24.40
CA PHE A 135 -1.59 1.13 23.53
C PHE A 135 -3.05 0.63 23.49
N CYS A 136 -3.27 -0.66 23.22
CA CYS A 136 -4.62 -1.24 23.17
C CYS A 136 -5.37 -1.08 24.49
N GLY A 137 -4.67 -1.16 25.63
CA GLY A 137 -5.25 -0.87 26.94
C GLY A 137 -5.81 0.55 27.05
N ARG A 138 -5.05 1.56 26.60
CA ARG A 138 -5.52 2.97 26.58
C ARG A 138 -6.66 3.17 25.59
N LEU A 139 -6.54 2.60 24.40
CA LEU A 139 -7.59 2.66 23.38
C LEU A 139 -8.90 2.09 23.92
N ASN A 140 -8.87 0.90 24.53
CA ASN A 140 -10.06 0.28 25.10
C ASN A 140 -10.62 1.03 26.32
N ALA A 141 -9.77 1.68 27.12
CA ALA A 141 -10.23 2.50 28.23
C ALA A 141 -11.07 3.69 27.77
N ILE A 142 -10.78 4.23 26.57
CA ILE A 142 -11.48 5.37 25.98
C ILE A 142 -12.65 4.91 25.10
N TRP A 143 -12.35 4.06 24.11
CA TRP A 143 -13.25 3.73 23.01
C TRP A 143 -13.91 2.35 23.14
N GLY A 144 -13.58 1.58 24.18
CA GLY A 144 -14.00 0.18 24.29
C GLY A 144 -15.51 -0.03 24.23
N GLU A 145 -16.30 0.84 24.88
CA GLU A 145 -17.77 0.79 24.84
C GLU A 145 -18.31 1.03 23.41
N ALA A 146 -17.80 2.06 22.73
CA ALA A 146 -18.17 2.39 21.36
C ALA A 146 -17.80 1.28 20.36
N LEU A 147 -16.58 0.74 20.47
CA LEU A 147 -16.10 -0.36 19.63
C LEU A 147 -16.91 -1.65 19.84
N ASN A 148 -17.24 -1.98 21.09
CA ASN A 148 -18.08 -3.14 21.39
C ASN A 148 -19.49 -2.96 20.82
N SER A 149 -20.08 -1.77 20.96
CA SER A 149 -21.39 -1.47 20.40
C SER A 149 -21.41 -1.62 18.87
N LEU A 150 -20.37 -1.11 18.19
CA LEU A 150 -20.23 -1.26 16.74
C LEU A 150 -20.07 -2.74 16.34
N ALA A 151 -19.26 -3.50 17.08
CA ALA A 151 -19.09 -4.93 16.85
C ALA A 151 -20.43 -5.70 16.98
N VAL A 152 -21.22 -5.38 18.01
CA VAL A 152 -22.56 -5.97 18.20
C VAL A 152 -23.45 -5.66 17.00
N LEU A 153 -23.56 -4.39 16.59
CA LEU A 153 -24.34 -4.00 15.42
C LEU A 153 -23.90 -4.79 14.17
N VAL A 154 -22.60 -4.85 13.89
CA VAL A 154 -22.04 -5.55 12.72
C VAL A 154 -22.41 -7.04 12.72
N HIS A 155 -22.18 -7.73 13.84
CA HIS A 155 -22.45 -9.16 13.94
C HIS A 155 -23.94 -9.48 13.96
N THR A 156 -24.76 -8.64 14.59
CA THR A 156 -26.23 -8.78 14.56
C THR A 156 -26.78 -8.53 13.16
N SER A 157 -26.33 -7.49 12.46
CA SER A 157 -26.69 -7.26 11.05
C SER A 157 -26.35 -8.46 10.18
N GLN A 158 -25.17 -9.06 10.35
CA GLN A 158 -24.78 -10.27 9.62
C GLN A 158 -25.72 -11.45 9.95
N ALA A 159 -25.99 -11.69 11.23
CA ALA A 159 -26.86 -12.80 11.67
C ALA A 159 -28.29 -12.65 11.11
N PHE A 160 -28.86 -11.44 11.16
CA PHE A 160 -30.18 -11.19 10.58
C PHE A 160 -30.19 -11.31 9.06
N GLY A 161 -29.13 -10.86 8.37
CA GLY A 161 -29.00 -11.06 6.93
C GLY A 161 -28.96 -12.53 6.53
N ASP A 162 -28.25 -13.36 7.30
CA ASP A 162 -28.19 -14.82 7.09
C ASP A 162 -29.55 -15.49 7.35
N GLU A 163 -30.19 -15.19 8.49
CA GLU A 163 -31.52 -15.71 8.83
C GLU A 163 -32.57 -15.30 7.77
N PHE A 164 -32.54 -14.04 7.34
CA PHE A 164 -33.42 -13.52 6.31
C PHE A 164 -33.18 -14.22 4.97
N ASN A 165 -31.91 -14.46 4.61
CA ASN A 165 -31.56 -15.20 3.40
C ASN A 165 -32.08 -16.64 3.46
N GLN A 166 -31.82 -17.36 4.55
CA GLN A 166 -32.27 -18.75 4.71
C GLN A 166 -33.79 -18.90 4.64
N SER A 167 -34.52 -17.91 5.13
CA SER A 167 -35.99 -17.93 5.17
C SER A 167 -36.63 -17.63 3.80
N HIS A 168 -35.97 -16.82 2.97
CA HIS A 168 -36.58 -16.27 1.74
C HIS A 168 -35.93 -16.71 0.43
N GLN A 169 -34.72 -17.28 0.46
CA GLN A 169 -33.97 -17.59 -0.76
C GLN A 169 -34.74 -18.51 -1.72
N SER A 170 -35.37 -19.58 -1.22
CA SER A 170 -36.11 -20.52 -2.09
C SER A 170 -37.32 -19.87 -2.78
N GLU A 171 -38.02 -18.96 -2.09
CA GLU A 171 -39.15 -18.23 -2.69
C GLU A 171 -38.66 -17.18 -3.69
N ALA A 172 -37.59 -16.45 -3.34
CA ALA A 172 -36.96 -15.47 -4.23
C ALA A 172 -36.46 -16.13 -5.54
N GLU A 173 -35.84 -17.31 -5.45
CA GLU A 173 -35.42 -18.10 -6.61
C GLU A 173 -36.61 -18.56 -7.46
N ALA A 174 -37.68 -19.05 -6.84
CA ALA A 174 -38.89 -19.48 -7.54
C ALA A 174 -39.58 -18.32 -8.29
N ASN A 175 -39.45 -17.10 -7.77
CA ASN A 175 -40.05 -15.89 -8.34
C ASN A 175 -39.10 -15.12 -9.29
N ASP A 176 -37.88 -15.62 -9.53
CA ASP A 176 -36.84 -14.91 -10.30
C ASP A 176 -36.63 -13.48 -9.76
N ASP A 177 -36.51 -13.36 -8.44
CA ASP A 177 -36.26 -12.10 -7.73
C ASP A 177 -34.77 -11.75 -7.74
N VAL A 178 -34.36 -11.20 -8.88
CA VAL A 178 -32.98 -10.77 -9.12
C VAL A 178 -32.57 -9.60 -8.21
N VAL A 179 -33.53 -8.81 -7.72
CA VAL A 179 -33.22 -7.69 -6.81
C VAL A 179 -32.81 -8.24 -5.45
N PHE A 180 -33.56 -9.20 -4.90
CA PHE A 180 -33.19 -9.90 -3.68
C PHE A 180 -31.80 -10.52 -3.78
N GLU A 181 -31.50 -11.20 -4.90
CA GLU A 181 -30.19 -11.83 -5.17
C GLU A 181 -29.02 -10.84 -5.07
N VAL A 182 -29.19 -9.64 -5.63
CA VAL A 182 -28.15 -8.61 -5.55
C VAL A 182 -28.07 -8.00 -4.15
N LEU A 183 -29.20 -7.69 -3.52
CA LEU A 183 -29.25 -7.07 -2.19
C LEU A 183 -28.59 -7.94 -1.12
N ARG A 184 -28.85 -9.26 -1.10
CA ARG A 184 -28.23 -10.16 -0.13
C ARG A 184 -26.70 -10.20 -0.27
N ARG A 185 -26.16 -10.11 -1.49
CA ARG A 185 -24.72 -10.09 -1.75
C ARG A 185 -24.09 -8.77 -1.34
N LEU A 186 -24.74 -7.65 -1.63
CA LEU A 186 -24.28 -6.32 -1.21
C LEU A 186 -24.34 -6.17 0.30
N HIS A 187 -25.38 -6.68 0.95
CA HIS A 187 -25.51 -6.71 2.41
C HIS A 187 -24.42 -7.56 3.08
N ALA A 188 -24.16 -8.77 2.58
CA ALA A 188 -23.08 -9.60 3.08
C ALA A 188 -21.71 -8.92 2.94
N ARG A 189 -21.46 -8.28 1.79
CA ARG A 189 -20.25 -7.48 1.55
C ARG A 189 -20.16 -6.29 2.51
N ALA A 190 -21.26 -5.61 2.78
CA ALA A 190 -21.29 -4.51 3.74
C ALA A 190 -20.98 -4.95 5.17
N CYS A 191 -21.52 -6.10 5.61
CA CYS A 191 -21.21 -6.66 6.93
C CYS A 191 -19.72 -7.01 7.05
N LEU A 192 -19.12 -7.59 5.99
CA LEU A 192 -17.68 -7.85 5.94
C LEU A 192 -16.85 -6.56 6.09
N ILE A 193 -17.18 -5.52 5.30
CA ILE A 193 -16.48 -4.23 5.40
C ILE A 193 -16.68 -3.60 6.79
N GLY A 194 -17.86 -3.75 7.40
CA GLY A 194 -18.11 -3.33 8.77
C GLY A 194 -17.17 -3.97 9.79
N GLN A 195 -16.86 -5.27 9.63
CA GLN A 195 -15.87 -5.98 10.46
C GLN A 195 -14.45 -5.47 10.20
N GLU A 196 -14.09 -5.21 8.95
CA GLU A 196 -12.80 -4.60 8.58
C GLU A 196 -12.62 -3.23 9.26
N VAL A 197 -13.65 -2.37 9.18
CA VAL A 197 -13.67 -1.07 9.86
C VAL A 197 -13.48 -1.25 11.36
N ASN A 198 -14.31 -2.08 12.00
CA ASN A 198 -14.24 -2.28 13.45
C ASN A 198 -12.85 -2.80 13.88
N THR A 199 -12.26 -3.71 13.10
CA THR A 199 -10.90 -4.23 13.34
C THR A 199 -9.86 -3.12 13.25
N LEU A 200 -9.93 -2.25 12.23
CA LEU A 200 -9.00 -1.14 12.09
C LEU A 200 -9.14 -0.13 13.23
N LEU A 201 -10.38 0.19 13.64
CA LEU A 201 -10.63 1.08 14.76
C LEU A 201 -10.15 0.50 16.10
N ALA A 202 -10.39 -0.79 16.35
CA ALA A 202 -9.94 -1.48 17.56
C ALA A 202 -8.41 -1.57 17.69
N ASN A 203 -7.67 -1.23 16.63
CA ASN A 203 -6.22 -1.16 16.63
C ASN A 203 -5.69 0.26 16.33
N GLY A 204 -6.54 1.29 16.38
CA GLY A 204 -6.15 2.70 16.27
C GLY A 204 -5.84 3.19 14.85
N PHE A 205 -6.29 2.49 13.80
CA PHE A 205 -6.04 2.84 12.40
C PHE A 205 -7.24 3.57 11.77
N ALA A 206 -7.54 4.77 12.27
CA ALA A 206 -8.68 5.57 11.82
C ALA A 206 -8.65 5.87 10.30
N ASP A 207 -7.51 6.28 9.75
CA ASP A 207 -7.34 6.58 8.32
C ASP A 207 -7.68 5.37 7.42
N GLY A 208 -7.24 4.18 7.82
CA GLY A 208 -7.60 2.94 7.14
C GLY A 208 -9.10 2.63 7.28
N ALA A 209 -9.65 2.84 8.47
CA ALA A 209 -11.05 2.61 8.76
C ALA A 209 -11.97 3.52 7.94
N VAL A 210 -11.66 4.82 7.81
CA VAL A 210 -12.46 5.75 6.99
C VAL A 210 -12.35 5.43 5.50
N ALA A 211 -11.18 4.95 5.05
CA ALA A 211 -11.00 4.45 3.69
C ALA A 211 -11.83 3.19 3.41
N ARG A 212 -12.01 2.29 4.39
CA ARG A 212 -12.95 1.15 4.29
C ARG A 212 -14.40 1.59 4.34
N TRP A 213 -14.74 2.55 5.20
CA TRP A 213 -16.08 3.13 5.24
C TRP A 213 -16.48 3.74 3.88
N ARG A 214 -15.56 4.39 3.16
CA ARG A 214 -15.80 4.87 1.79
C ARG A 214 -16.33 3.75 0.89
N THR A 215 -15.70 2.58 0.91
CA THR A 215 -16.16 1.41 0.13
C THR A 215 -17.53 0.92 0.61
N LEU A 216 -17.78 0.88 1.92
CA LEU A 216 -19.09 0.54 2.48
C LEU A 216 -20.19 1.51 2.00
N TYR A 217 -19.89 2.81 1.94
CA TYR A 217 -20.80 3.81 1.42
C TYR A 217 -21.12 3.59 -0.07
N GLU A 218 -20.12 3.29 -0.91
CA GLU A 218 -20.36 2.94 -2.32
C GLU A 218 -21.26 1.71 -2.46
N VAL A 219 -21.05 0.68 -1.64
CA VAL A 219 -21.91 -0.52 -1.60
C VAL A 219 -23.36 -0.14 -1.24
N CYS A 220 -23.56 0.78 -0.29
CA CYS A 220 -24.89 1.27 0.08
C CYS A 220 -25.57 2.04 -1.07
N VAL A 221 -24.83 2.92 -1.76
CA VAL A 221 -25.34 3.67 -2.91
C VAL A 221 -25.79 2.71 -4.02
N VAL A 222 -24.97 1.71 -4.35
CA VAL A 222 -25.32 0.68 -5.35
C VAL A 222 -26.56 -0.11 -4.92
N ALA A 223 -26.63 -0.54 -3.66
CA ALA A 223 -27.78 -1.28 -3.14
C ALA A 223 -29.09 -0.47 -3.22
N HIS A 224 -29.02 0.81 -2.85
CA HIS A 224 -30.18 1.71 -2.90
C HIS A 224 -30.66 1.91 -4.33
N TYR A 225 -29.73 2.23 -5.23
CA TYR A 225 -30.03 2.42 -6.65
C TYR A 225 -30.70 1.19 -7.28
N ILE A 226 -30.18 -0.01 -7.00
CA ILE A 226 -30.75 -1.26 -7.52
C ILE A 226 -32.14 -1.52 -6.91
N LYS A 227 -32.34 -1.22 -5.63
CA LYS A 227 -33.65 -1.37 -4.98
C LYS A 227 -34.70 -0.43 -5.61
N ASP A 228 -34.31 0.79 -5.95
CA ASP A 228 -35.23 1.80 -6.52
C ASP A 228 -35.58 1.53 -7.99
N HIS A 229 -34.61 1.05 -8.78
CA HIS A 229 -34.79 0.79 -10.21
C HIS A 229 -35.17 -0.66 -10.55
N GLY A 230 -35.22 -1.55 -9.57
CA GLY A 230 -35.83 -2.87 -9.65
C GLY A 230 -35.13 -3.87 -10.58
N LYS A 231 -35.92 -4.83 -11.09
CA LYS A 231 -35.43 -6.07 -11.71
C LYS A 231 -34.52 -5.86 -12.92
N GLU A 232 -34.85 -4.92 -13.80
CA GLU A 232 -34.06 -4.69 -15.01
C GLU A 232 -32.69 -4.08 -14.67
N CYS A 233 -32.62 -3.18 -13.70
CA CYS A 233 -31.35 -2.66 -13.19
C CYS A 233 -30.52 -3.75 -12.51
N ALA A 234 -31.15 -4.59 -11.68
CA ALA A 234 -30.47 -5.70 -11.01
C ALA A 234 -29.87 -6.71 -12.01
N LYS A 235 -30.60 -7.06 -13.08
CA LYS A 235 -30.09 -7.93 -14.15
C LYS A 235 -28.88 -7.32 -14.85
N ARG A 236 -28.97 -6.04 -15.24
CA ARG A 236 -27.86 -5.30 -15.85
C ARG A 236 -26.63 -5.31 -14.95
N PHE A 237 -26.80 -5.08 -13.65
CA PHE A 237 -25.71 -5.11 -12.67
C PHE A 237 -25.01 -6.48 -12.62
N ILE A 238 -25.76 -7.59 -12.61
CA ILE A 238 -25.19 -8.94 -12.62
C ILE A 238 -24.41 -9.19 -13.92
N LEU A 239 -25.01 -8.88 -15.08
CA LEU A 239 -24.38 -9.10 -16.39
C LEU A 239 -23.12 -8.24 -16.58
N TYR A 240 -23.08 -7.08 -15.93
CA TYR A 240 -21.93 -6.17 -15.98
C TYR A 240 -20.63 -6.78 -15.43
N GLN A 241 -20.71 -7.84 -14.61
CA GLN A 241 -19.52 -8.59 -14.20
C GLN A 241 -18.67 -9.05 -15.41
N ALA A 242 -19.29 -9.42 -16.53
CA ALA A 242 -18.57 -9.81 -17.74
C ALA A 242 -17.80 -8.64 -18.36
N ILE A 243 -18.34 -7.41 -18.26
CA ILE A 243 -17.67 -6.19 -18.70
C ILE A 243 -16.45 -5.89 -17.81
N ASP A 244 -16.58 -6.03 -16.49
CA ASP A 244 -15.46 -5.85 -15.57
C ASP A 244 -14.34 -6.85 -15.84
N THR A 245 -14.67 -8.13 -16.02
CA THR A 245 -13.70 -9.18 -16.39
C THR A 245 -13.03 -8.87 -17.73
N TYR A 246 -13.78 -8.44 -18.75
CA TYR A 246 -13.20 -8.03 -20.03
C TYR A 246 -12.21 -6.87 -19.87
N LYS A 247 -12.57 -5.82 -19.13
CA LYS A 247 -11.69 -4.67 -18.87
C LYS A 247 -10.42 -5.05 -18.11
N GLU A 248 -10.48 -6.03 -17.20
CA GLU A 248 -9.30 -6.58 -16.53
C GLU A 248 -8.39 -7.32 -17.49
N LEU A 249 -8.95 -8.21 -18.31
CA LEU A 249 -8.21 -8.94 -19.33
C LEU A 249 -7.59 -8.00 -20.37
N GLN A 250 -8.31 -6.95 -20.78
CA GLN A 250 -7.79 -5.92 -21.67
C GLN A 250 -6.58 -5.19 -21.07
N ARG A 251 -6.67 -4.75 -19.81
CA ARG A 251 -5.53 -4.11 -19.13
C ARG A 251 -4.32 -5.04 -19.04
N HIS A 252 -4.56 -6.33 -18.76
CA HIS A 252 -3.50 -7.33 -18.78
C HIS A 252 -2.87 -7.48 -20.16
N HIS A 253 -3.68 -7.55 -21.22
CA HIS A 253 -3.21 -7.65 -22.60
C HIS A 253 -2.37 -6.42 -23.01
N GLU A 254 -2.77 -5.22 -22.56
CA GLU A 254 -2.09 -3.96 -22.88
C GLU A 254 -0.74 -3.78 -22.16
N HIS A 255 -0.58 -4.34 -20.96
CA HIS A 255 0.56 -4.04 -20.08
C HIS A 255 1.43 -5.25 -19.71
N SER A 256 1.03 -6.47 -20.06
CA SER A 256 1.79 -7.68 -19.75
C SER A 256 2.54 -8.18 -20.99
N ASP A 257 3.82 -8.49 -20.84
CA ASP A 257 4.55 -9.24 -21.85
C ASP A 257 4.28 -10.74 -21.68
N ILE A 258 3.20 -11.19 -22.33
CA ILE A 258 2.74 -12.59 -22.27
C ILE A 258 3.76 -13.58 -22.85
N ASN A 259 4.82 -13.13 -23.54
CA ASN A 259 5.86 -14.01 -24.08
C ASN A 259 6.69 -14.68 -22.99
N TYR A 260 6.70 -14.11 -21.77
CA TYR A 260 7.33 -14.73 -20.61
C TYR A 260 6.46 -15.79 -19.95
N TRP A 261 5.21 -15.96 -20.37
CA TRP A 261 4.31 -16.98 -19.83
C TRP A 261 4.50 -18.31 -20.57
N SER A 262 4.14 -19.41 -19.92
CA SER A 262 4.09 -20.71 -20.58
C SER A 262 3.03 -20.73 -21.69
N LYS A 263 3.20 -21.60 -22.69
CA LYS A 263 2.21 -21.76 -23.77
C LYS A 263 0.79 -22.02 -23.26
N LYS A 264 0.66 -22.82 -22.20
CA LYS A 264 -0.62 -23.15 -21.59
C LYS A 264 -1.30 -21.92 -20.97
N GLU A 265 -0.53 -21.04 -20.34
CA GLU A 265 -1.05 -19.79 -19.77
C GLU A 265 -1.47 -18.81 -20.87
N GLN A 266 -0.69 -18.71 -21.95
CA GLN A 266 -1.05 -17.89 -23.11
C GLN A 266 -2.34 -18.38 -23.79
N GLU A 267 -2.47 -19.70 -24.01
CA GLU A 267 -3.67 -20.31 -24.60
C GLU A 267 -4.91 -20.08 -23.72
N ALA A 268 -4.79 -20.26 -22.41
CA ALA A 268 -5.87 -20.02 -21.46
C ALA A 268 -6.29 -18.53 -21.46
N PHE A 269 -5.32 -17.62 -21.40
CA PHE A 269 -5.58 -16.18 -21.42
C PHE A 269 -6.26 -15.73 -22.71
N ASN A 270 -5.76 -16.16 -23.88
CA ASN A 270 -6.35 -15.80 -25.17
C ASN A 270 -7.77 -16.35 -25.30
N SER A 271 -8.01 -17.58 -24.85
CA SER A 271 -9.36 -18.17 -24.85
C SER A 271 -10.31 -17.38 -23.95
N ASP A 272 -9.89 -16.97 -22.77
CA ASP A 272 -10.71 -16.14 -21.88
C ASP A 272 -10.94 -14.75 -22.48
N PHE A 273 -9.91 -14.12 -23.04
CA PHE A 273 -10.01 -12.82 -23.68
C PHE A 273 -11.01 -12.81 -24.84
N GLU A 274 -10.93 -13.78 -25.75
CA GLU A 274 -11.87 -13.93 -26.87
C GLU A 274 -13.30 -14.16 -26.36
N LYS A 275 -13.48 -15.07 -25.40
CA LYS A 275 -14.78 -15.35 -24.79
C LYS A 275 -15.43 -14.09 -24.20
N TYR A 276 -14.69 -13.32 -23.39
CA TYR A 276 -15.25 -12.13 -22.76
C TYR A 276 -15.41 -10.95 -23.74
N ALA A 277 -14.60 -10.89 -24.81
CA ALA A 277 -14.83 -9.95 -25.90
C ALA A 277 -16.16 -10.21 -26.62
N GLU A 278 -16.46 -11.48 -26.93
CA GLU A 278 -17.75 -11.87 -27.54
C GLU A 278 -18.94 -11.55 -26.62
N ILE A 279 -18.83 -11.87 -25.33
CA ILE A 279 -19.87 -11.53 -24.33
C ILE A 279 -20.06 -10.00 -24.26
N LYS A 280 -18.96 -9.22 -24.28
CA LYS A 280 -19.03 -7.76 -24.28
C LYS A 280 -19.78 -7.24 -25.50
N GLU A 281 -19.52 -7.76 -26.70
CA GLU A 281 -20.23 -7.32 -27.91
C GLU A 281 -21.73 -7.67 -27.84
N SER A 282 -22.08 -8.88 -27.39
CA SER A 282 -23.48 -9.27 -27.21
C SER A 282 -24.22 -8.38 -26.21
N LEU A 283 -23.59 -8.01 -25.08
CA LEU A 283 -24.20 -7.12 -24.09
C LEU A 283 -24.33 -5.68 -24.60
N VAL A 284 -23.39 -5.22 -25.42
CA VAL A 284 -23.48 -3.90 -26.08
C VAL A 284 -24.57 -3.87 -27.15
N GLU A 285 -24.78 -4.96 -27.89
CA GLU A 285 -25.89 -5.09 -28.82
C GLU A 285 -27.25 -5.05 -28.09
N GLU A 286 -27.36 -5.71 -26.93
CA GLU A 286 -28.58 -5.77 -26.14
C GLU A 286 -28.90 -4.45 -25.40
N PHE A 287 -27.92 -3.86 -24.71
CA PHE A 287 -28.14 -2.72 -23.82
C PHE A 287 -27.65 -1.37 -24.37
N GLY A 288 -26.99 -1.39 -25.52
CA GLY A 288 -26.43 -0.21 -26.18
C GLY A 288 -24.97 0.07 -25.83
N ASN A 289 -24.35 0.93 -26.62
CA ASN A 289 -22.91 1.23 -26.54
C ASN A 289 -22.46 1.78 -25.18
N GLU A 290 -23.34 2.37 -24.38
CA GLU A 290 -22.94 2.92 -23.07
C GLU A 290 -22.74 1.82 -22.01
N PHE A 291 -23.21 0.60 -22.26
CA PHE A 291 -23.13 -0.50 -21.31
C PHE A 291 -21.69 -0.93 -21.01
N HIS A 292 -20.73 -0.76 -21.93
CA HIS A 292 -19.33 -1.12 -21.65
C HIS A 292 -18.57 -0.06 -20.83
N LYS A 293 -19.12 1.14 -20.66
CA LYS A 293 -18.49 2.23 -19.89
C LYS A 293 -18.71 2.03 -18.40
N ASP A 294 -17.93 2.73 -17.58
CA ASP A 294 -18.07 2.70 -16.12
C ASP A 294 -19.51 3.02 -15.70
N TYR A 295 -20.07 2.19 -14.83
CA TYR A 295 -21.49 2.25 -14.43
C TYR A 295 -22.50 2.09 -15.58
N GLY A 296 -22.11 1.49 -16.71
CA GLY A 296 -22.99 1.25 -17.86
C GLY A 296 -24.21 0.36 -17.58
N TRP A 297 -24.23 -0.33 -16.43
CA TRP A 297 -25.38 -1.09 -15.94
C TRP A 297 -26.53 -0.23 -15.39
N THR A 298 -26.27 1.05 -15.13
CA THR A 298 -27.28 2.00 -14.64
C THR A 298 -28.40 2.22 -15.65
N VAL A 299 -29.54 2.72 -15.18
CA VAL A 299 -30.73 2.99 -15.99
C VAL A 299 -31.14 4.46 -15.88
N GLU A 300 -32.13 4.90 -16.65
CA GLU A 300 -32.74 6.23 -16.51
C GLU A 300 -31.77 7.43 -16.61
N SER A 301 -30.80 7.35 -17.52
CA SER A 301 -29.96 8.50 -17.86
C SER A 301 -30.69 9.50 -18.77
N LYS A 302 -30.64 10.79 -18.41
CA LYS A 302 -31.35 11.88 -19.12
C LYS A 302 -30.91 12.04 -20.58
N ASP A 303 -29.66 11.74 -20.88
CA ASP A 303 -29.01 11.88 -22.18
C ASP A 303 -28.58 10.52 -22.76
N GLY A 304 -29.01 9.41 -22.16
CA GLY A 304 -28.75 8.05 -22.64
C GLY A 304 -27.33 7.52 -22.39
N ARG A 305 -26.44 8.32 -21.80
CA ARG A 305 -25.09 7.88 -21.39
C ARG A 305 -25.09 7.11 -20.07
N ALA A 306 -24.00 6.39 -19.79
CA ALA A 306 -23.79 5.86 -18.45
C ALA A 306 -23.78 6.99 -17.39
N LEU A 307 -24.43 6.75 -16.24
CA LEU A 307 -24.39 7.68 -15.12
C LEU A 307 -23.00 7.70 -14.48
N ARG A 308 -22.58 8.86 -13.98
CA ARG A 308 -21.42 8.97 -13.11
C ARG A 308 -21.84 8.64 -11.67
N PHE A 309 -20.89 8.20 -10.85
CA PHE A 309 -21.17 7.86 -9.44
C PHE A 309 -21.93 8.96 -8.68
N ASN A 310 -21.59 10.24 -8.92
CA ASN A 310 -22.28 11.35 -8.27
C ASN A 310 -23.75 11.46 -8.66
N GLU A 311 -24.11 11.08 -9.88
CA GLU A 311 -25.49 11.12 -10.37
C GLU A 311 -26.29 9.95 -9.81
N ILE A 312 -25.66 8.78 -9.65
CA ILE A 312 -26.23 7.63 -8.93
C ILE A 312 -26.55 8.04 -7.48
N GLU A 313 -25.60 8.69 -6.81
CA GLU A 313 -25.81 9.24 -5.45
C GLU A 313 -26.95 10.27 -5.40
N GLU A 314 -27.14 11.08 -6.46
CA GLU A 314 -28.20 12.11 -6.54
C GLU A 314 -29.57 11.43 -6.63
N GLN A 315 -29.69 10.40 -7.46
CA GLN A 315 -30.92 9.63 -7.61
C GLN A 315 -31.29 8.86 -6.33
N CYS A 316 -30.30 8.47 -5.52
CA CYS A 316 -30.53 7.79 -4.24
C CYS A 316 -30.78 8.76 -3.05
N GLU A 317 -30.79 10.08 -3.27
CA GLU A 317 -30.91 11.10 -2.20
C GLU A 317 -29.85 10.98 -1.07
N LEU A 318 -28.66 10.45 -1.38
CA LEU A 318 -27.56 10.23 -0.42
C LEU A 318 -26.52 11.35 -0.40
N GLN A 319 -26.74 12.43 -1.14
CA GLN A 319 -25.81 13.56 -1.31
C GLN A 319 -25.29 14.19 -0.01
N ARG A 320 -26.06 14.09 1.08
CA ARG A 320 -25.65 14.57 2.40
C ARG A 320 -24.34 13.95 2.90
N PHE A 321 -23.97 12.74 2.44
CA PHE A 321 -22.74 12.06 2.81
C PHE A 321 -21.55 12.38 1.89
N ARG A 322 -21.78 13.05 0.77
CA ARG A 322 -20.77 13.32 -0.26
C ARG A 322 -19.55 14.09 0.25
N PRO A 323 -19.65 15.12 1.11
CA PRO A 323 -18.48 15.79 1.66
C PRO A 323 -17.56 14.82 2.41
N THR A 324 -18.13 14.00 3.31
CA THR A 324 -17.40 12.99 4.08
C THR A 324 -16.81 11.91 3.17
N TYR A 325 -17.58 11.43 2.18
CA TYR A 325 -17.11 10.47 1.18
C TYR A 325 -15.91 10.98 0.37
N LYS A 326 -15.89 12.28 0.02
CA LYS A 326 -14.77 12.90 -0.69
C LYS A 326 -13.51 12.99 0.18
N VAL A 327 -13.67 13.35 1.45
CA VAL A 327 -12.57 13.31 2.42
C VAL A 327 -12.04 11.87 2.56
N ALA A 328 -12.91 10.90 2.75
CA ALA A 328 -12.56 9.48 2.87
C ALA A 328 -11.84 8.92 1.62
N SER A 329 -12.23 9.37 0.42
CA SER A 329 -11.55 9.02 -0.83
C SER A 329 -10.09 9.49 -0.87
N GLY A 330 -9.78 10.60 -0.19
CA GLY A 330 -8.42 11.14 -0.09
C GLY A 330 -7.43 10.20 0.60
N TYR A 331 -7.90 9.44 1.59
CA TYR A 331 -7.13 8.42 2.33
C TYR A 331 -6.91 7.12 1.56
N VAL A 332 -7.60 6.94 0.42
CA VAL A 332 -7.32 5.85 -0.53
C VAL A 332 -6.30 6.29 -1.58
N HIS A 333 -6.40 7.51 -2.08
CA HIS A 333 -5.66 7.97 -3.26
C HIS A 333 -4.37 8.75 -2.96
N SER A 334 -3.77 8.57 -1.78
CA SER A 334 -2.58 9.34 -1.32
C SER A 334 -2.70 10.83 -1.62
N SER A 335 -3.90 11.38 -1.45
CA SER A 335 -4.14 12.78 -1.76
C SER A 335 -3.27 13.66 -0.87
N SER A 336 -2.80 14.80 -1.37
CA SER A 336 -2.00 15.72 -0.58
C SER A 336 -2.72 16.08 0.74
N ALA A 337 -4.02 16.35 0.70
CA ALA A 337 -4.80 16.64 1.91
C ALA A 337 -4.73 15.50 2.95
N ALA A 338 -4.84 14.24 2.53
CA ALA A 338 -4.77 13.08 3.43
C ALA A 338 -3.35 12.85 3.99
N VAL A 339 -2.31 13.10 3.19
CA VAL A 339 -0.91 12.96 3.63
C VAL A 339 -0.56 14.01 4.70
N TYR A 340 -1.05 15.23 4.56
CA TYR A 340 -0.75 16.32 5.49
C TYR A 340 -1.74 16.45 6.65
N ASN A 341 -2.94 15.83 6.56
CA ASN A 341 -3.97 15.91 7.59
C ASN A 341 -4.62 14.54 7.89
N PRO A 342 -3.88 13.50 8.30
CA PRO A 342 -4.47 12.26 8.81
C PRO A 342 -5.53 12.52 9.89
N ILE A 343 -6.64 11.77 9.82
CA ILE A 343 -7.73 11.91 10.81
C ILE A 343 -7.30 11.40 12.19
N GLY A 344 -6.28 10.55 12.23
CA GLY A 344 -5.65 10.09 13.48
C GLY A 344 -4.81 11.14 14.20
N TYR A 345 -4.76 12.40 13.77
CA TYR A 345 -3.99 13.42 14.47
C TYR A 345 -4.60 13.88 15.80
N GLU A 346 -3.71 14.13 16.75
CA GLU A 346 -3.99 14.93 17.94
C GLU A 346 -3.95 16.41 17.55
N TYR A 347 -5.07 17.11 17.72
CA TYR A 347 -5.09 18.57 17.60
C TYR A 347 -4.62 19.17 18.94
N PRO A 348 -3.74 20.19 18.97
CA PRO A 348 -3.22 20.98 17.85
C PRO A 348 -1.84 20.53 17.30
N TYR A 349 -1.29 19.38 17.72
CA TYR A 349 0.06 18.94 17.38
C TYR A 349 0.22 18.45 15.92
N GLN A 350 0.34 19.40 14.98
CA GLN A 350 0.47 19.13 13.53
C GLN A 350 1.90 18.76 13.06
N ASN A 351 2.89 18.74 13.95
CA ASN A 351 4.30 18.49 13.60
C ASN A 351 4.77 17.03 13.83
N VAL A 352 3.88 16.13 14.24
CA VAL A 352 4.19 14.71 14.40
C VAL A 352 3.81 13.98 13.12
N LEU A 353 4.69 13.12 12.59
CA LEU A 353 4.34 12.25 11.47
C LEU A 353 3.60 11.02 12.01
N LEU A 354 2.33 10.85 11.64
CA LEU A 354 1.54 9.68 12.05
C LEU A 354 2.04 8.43 11.32
N ALA A 355 2.90 7.67 11.99
CA ALA A 355 3.52 6.44 11.45
C ALA A 355 3.01 5.16 12.14
N GLY A 356 2.04 5.27 13.04
CA GLY A 356 1.53 4.17 13.86
C GLY A 356 0.08 4.38 14.30
N PRO A 357 -0.44 3.51 15.17
CA PRO A 357 -1.82 3.60 15.63
C PRO A 357 -2.04 4.82 16.54
N SER A 358 -3.26 5.36 16.52
CA SER A 358 -3.65 6.57 17.25
C SER A 358 -4.93 6.35 18.06
N LEU A 359 -5.07 7.13 19.13
CA LEU A 359 -6.30 7.21 19.95
C LEU A 359 -7.34 8.16 19.33
N PHE A 360 -6.98 8.90 18.28
CA PHE A 360 -7.80 9.95 17.69
C PHE A 360 -8.44 9.51 16.36
N GLY A 361 -9.53 10.20 15.99
CA GLY A 361 -10.17 10.03 14.68
C GLY A 361 -11.11 8.83 14.57
N LEU A 362 -11.39 8.10 15.65
CA LEU A 362 -12.25 6.91 15.62
C LEU A 362 -13.73 7.23 15.41
N TYR A 363 -14.19 8.40 15.89
CA TYR A 363 -15.60 8.80 15.86
C TYR A 363 -16.23 8.74 14.47
N THR A 364 -15.65 9.47 13.51
CA THR A 364 -16.17 9.58 12.13
C THR A 364 -16.37 8.20 11.48
N PRO A 365 -15.33 7.36 11.30
CA PRO A 365 -15.49 6.04 10.69
C PRO A 365 -16.43 5.11 11.47
N GLY A 366 -16.49 5.19 12.80
CA GLY A 366 -17.40 4.39 13.62
C GLY A 366 -18.87 4.72 13.36
N VAL A 367 -19.25 5.99 13.54
CA VAL A 367 -20.63 6.48 13.38
C VAL A 367 -21.13 6.28 11.95
N TYR A 368 -20.33 6.65 10.94
CA TYR A 368 -20.78 6.50 9.56
C TYR A 368 -20.84 5.03 9.12
N THR A 369 -20.07 4.13 9.71
CA THR A 369 -20.20 2.68 9.48
C THR A 369 -21.50 2.14 10.05
N ALA A 370 -21.86 2.52 11.26
CA ALA A 370 -23.16 2.18 11.84
C ALA A 370 -24.32 2.72 11.00
N GLN A 371 -24.23 3.96 10.51
CA GLN A 371 -25.23 4.53 9.60
C GLN A 371 -25.40 3.70 8.32
N SER A 372 -24.29 3.36 7.67
CA SER A 372 -24.31 2.59 6.43
C SER A 372 -24.84 1.16 6.63
N LEU A 373 -24.45 0.49 7.72
CA LEU A 373 -24.96 -0.84 8.08
C LEU A 373 -26.46 -0.82 8.37
N GLY A 374 -26.94 0.19 9.09
CA GLY A 374 -28.36 0.39 9.31
C GLY A 374 -29.14 0.58 8.00
N HIS A 375 -28.62 1.43 7.10
CA HIS A 375 -29.24 1.64 5.78
C HIS A 375 -29.30 0.36 4.94
N ILE A 376 -28.18 -0.33 4.75
CA ILE A 376 -28.18 -1.50 3.86
C ILE A 376 -28.95 -2.68 4.45
N SER A 377 -28.92 -2.85 5.78
CA SER A 377 -29.79 -3.81 6.47
C SER A 377 -31.26 -3.45 6.25
N SER A 378 -31.59 -2.16 6.24
CA SER A 378 -32.96 -1.73 5.96
C SER A 378 -33.43 -2.10 4.56
N LEU A 379 -32.56 -1.94 3.55
CA LEU A 379 -32.88 -2.28 2.16
C LEU A 379 -33.15 -3.78 1.96
N LEU A 380 -32.37 -4.64 2.61
CA LEU A 380 -32.56 -6.10 2.54
C LEU A 380 -33.80 -6.54 3.32
N LEU A 381 -33.87 -6.21 4.61
CA LEU A 381 -34.92 -6.71 5.49
C LEU A 381 -36.30 -6.14 5.16
N SER A 382 -36.38 -4.97 4.52
CA SER A 382 -37.65 -4.43 4.01
C SER A 382 -37.99 -4.91 2.60
N HIS A 383 -37.16 -5.74 1.97
CA HIS A 383 -37.42 -6.24 0.62
C HIS A 383 -38.62 -7.20 0.62
N ILE A 384 -38.66 -8.11 1.59
CA ILE A 384 -39.80 -8.99 1.89
C ILE A 384 -40.21 -8.70 3.33
N THR A 385 -41.46 -8.27 3.51
CA THR A 385 -41.94 -7.79 4.81
C THR A 385 -42.71 -8.90 5.53
N ASP A 386 -42.20 -9.31 6.68
CA ASP A 386 -42.87 -10.21 7.62
C ASP A 386 -42.65 -9.72 9.07
N LEU A 387 -43.21 -10.44 10.05
CA LEU A 387 -43.08 -10.06 11.46
C LEU A 387 -41.63 -10.06 11.96
N TYR A 388 -40.84 -11.06 11.55
CA TYR A 388 -39.43 -11.20 11.93
C TYR A 388 -38.59 -10.11 11.27
N SER A 389 -38.76 -9.86 9.97
CA SER A 389 -37.98 -8.84 9.26
C SER A 389 -38.26 -7.43 9.80
N VAL A 390 -39.51 -7.12 10.17
CA VAL A 390 -39.87 -5.86 10.85
C VAL A 390 -39.26 -5.77 12.27
N ALA A 391 -39.21 -6.87 13.01
CA ALA A 391 -38.58 -6.89 14.34
C ALA A 391 -37.05 -6.72 14.24
N GLN A 392 -36.41 -7.40 13.29
CA GLN A 392 -34.98 -7.29 13.00
C GLN A 392 -34.61 -5.85 12.57
N LEU A 393 -35.42 -5.21 11.72
CA LEU A 393 -35.27 -3.80 11.34
C LEU A 393 -35.25 -2.85 12.55
N LYS A 394 -36.17 -3.05 13.49
CA LYS A 394 -36.24 -2.25 14.72
C LYS A 394 -35.01 -2.47 15.59
N CYS A 395 -34.60 -3.72 15.78
CA CYS A 395 -33.41 -4.07 16.54
C CYS A 395 -32.13 -3.46 15.93
N VAL A 396 -31.94 -3.55 14.61
CA VAL A 396 -30.80 -2.92 13.92
C VAL A 396 -30.80 -1.40 14.11
N LYS A 397 -31.97 -0.76 14.09
CA LYS A 397 -32.09 0.67 14.35
C LYS A 397 -31.69 1.01 15.79
N GLU A 398 -32.20 0.28 16.77
CA GLU A 398 -31.88 0.50 18.20
C GLU A 398 -30.38 0.32 18.45
N LEU A 399 -29.77 -0.76 17.96
CA LEU A 399 -28.33 -0.99 18.07
C LEU A 399 -27.50 0.10 17.38
N ARG A 400 -27.95 0.62 16.23
CA ARG A 400 -27.27 1.74 15.57
C ARG A 400 -27.33 3.01 16.42
N ASP A 401 -28.49 3.29 17.01
CA ASP A 401 -28.66 4.46 17.87
C ASP A 401 -27.79 4.33 19.14
N GLU A 402 -27.67 3.12 19.71
CA GLU A 402 -26.71 2.81 20.80
C GLU A 402 -25.25 3.07 20.39
N VAL A 403 -24.86 2.70 19.16
CA VAL A 403 -23.52 3.01 18.64
C VAL A 403 -23.27 4.51 18.61
N TYR A 404 -24.24 5.31 18.16
CA TYR A 404 -24.10 6.77 18.15
C TYR A 404 -23.89 7.33 19.55
N GLU A 405 -24.73 6.93 20.49
CA GLU A 405 -24.60 7.37 21.88
C GLU A 405 -23.25 6.99 22.49
N ALA A 406 -22.76 5.78 22.21
CA ALA A 406 -21.48 5.31 22.73
C ALA A 406 -20.30 6.11 22.13
N PHE A 407 -20.29 6.32 20.81
CA PHE A 407 -19.25 7.12 20.16
C PHE A 407 -19.27 8.59 20.59
N ASP A 408 -20.45 9.19 20.74
CA ASP A 408 -20.61 10.57 21.23
C ASP A 408 -20.01 10.74 22.63
N LYS A 409 -20.30 9.81 23.55
CA LYS A 409 -19.74 9.82 24.91
C LYS A 409 -18.21 9.69 24.91
N CYS A 410 -17.68 8.80 24.08
CA CYS A 410 -16.24 8.58 23.98
C CYS A 410 -15.52 9.80 23.38
N ASP A 411 -16.11 10.44 22.38
CA ASP A 411 -15.57 11.66 21.74
C ASP A 411 -15.55 12.84 22.70
N GLN A 412 -16.62 13.00 23.50
CA GLN A 412 -16.66 13.99 24.59
C GLN A 412 -15.58 13.75 25.64
N SER A 413 -15.41 12.49 26.07
CA SER A 413 -14.36 12.12 27.04
C SER A 413 -12.96 12.40 26.49
N MET A 414 -12.75 12.20 25.19
CA MET A 414 -11.49 12.54 24.52
C MET A 414 -11.22 14.04 24.47
N GLU A 415 -12.25 14.84 24.26
CA GLU A 415 -12.12 16.29 24.26
C GLU A 415 -11.84 16.85 25.66
N GLU A 416 -12.42 16.26 26.71
CA GLU A 416 -12.08 16.59 28.11
C GLU A 416 -10.62 16.25 28.42
N LEU A 417 -10.13 15.07 28.00
CA LEU A 417 -8.73 14.68 28.17
C LEU A 417 -7.75 15.65 27.47
N ARG A 418 -8.13 16.20 26.31
CA ARG A 418 -7.32 17.22 25.62
C ARG A 418 -7.23 18.50 26.42
N GLN A 419 -8.37 18.99 26.91
CA GLN A 419 -8.43 20.26 27.65
C GLN A 419 -7.65 20.20 28.97
N ASP A 420 -7.63 19.05 29.64
CA ASP A 420 -6.84 18.88 30.87
C ASP A 420 -5.33 18.82 30.58
N ASN A 421 -4.91 18.16 29.49
CA ASN A 421 -3.50 18.15 29.07
C ASN A 421 -3.01 19.56 28.66
N ASP A 422 -3.81 20.34 27.94
CA ASP A 422 -3.44 21.71 27.53
C ASP A 422 -3.25 22.63 28.75
N ARG A 423 -4.09 22.48 29.79
CA ARG A 423 -3.95 23.24 31.05
C ARG A 423 -2.69 22.88 31.83
N ASP A 424 -2.27 21.63 31.80
CA ASP A 424 -1.06 21.19 32.48
C ASP A 424 0.20 21.70 31.78
N VAL A 425 0.18 21.81 30.44
CA VAL A 425 1.28 22.39 29.65
C VAL A 425 1.43 23.90 29.90
N ASP A 426 0.32 24.65 29.88
CA ASP A 426 0.33 26.09 30.17
C ASP A 426 0.81 26.39 31.61
N ASN A 427 0.45 25.55 32.59
CA ASN A 427 0.91 25.69 33.97
C ASN A 427 2.40 25.37 34.17
N THR A 428 2.98 24.47 33.36
CA THR A 428 4.43 24.22 33.38
C THR A 428 5.23 25.38 32.80
N ASP A 429 4.76 26.00 31.71
CA ASP A 429 5.45 27.14 31.08
C ASP A 429 5.37 28.43 31.92
N GLU A 430 4.28 28.65 32.67
CA GLU A 430 4.19 29.78 33.63
C GLU A 430 5.05 29.58 34.89
N SER A 431 5.44 28.34 35.21
CA SER A 431 6.29 28.03 36.37
C SER A 431 7.80 28.13 36.10
N GLU A 432 8.19 28.20 34.81
CA GLU A 432 9.58 28.37 34.36
C GLU A 432 9.91 29.80 33.89
N SER A 433 8.93 30.72 33.90
CA SER A 433 9.12 32.17 33.69
C SER A 433 9.22 32.95 34.99
#